data_AF-A0A2A7U0J4-F1
#
_entry.id   AF-A0A2A7U0J4-F1
#
_cell.length_a   1.000
_cell.length_b   1.000
_cell.length_c   1.000
_cell.angle_alpha   90.00
_cell.angle_beta   90.00
_cell.angle_gamma   90.00
#
_symmetry.space_group_name_H-M   'P 1'
#
loop_
_entity.id
_entity.type
_entity.pdbx_description
1 polymer ?
#
loop_
_entity_poly.entity_id
_entity_poly.type
_entity_poly.pdbx_seq_one_letter_code
_entity_poly.pdbx_strand_id
1 'polypeptide(L)'
;MILDEIVTLPATPLALAYPSAPRLQRIAYALTQTPADPRSAEAWAHVVGLSRRTLSRRFVQETGMHVTAWRQRRRLLHALPLLAQGDAVSAVTLQLGYANISAFITRFRQ
;
A
#
# COMPACT_ATOMS: atom_id res chain seq x y z
N MET A 1 30.88 -3.54 18.29
CA MET A 1 30.31 -2.90 19.49
C MET A 1 29.17 -2.03 19.01
N ILE A 2 27.95 -2.54 19.25
CA ILE A 2 26.66 -1.86 19.39
C ILE A 2 26.28 -0.88 18.27
N LEU A 3 25.47 -1.39 17.33
CA LEU A 3 24.63 -0.61 16.41
C LEU A 3 23.61 0.16 17.25
N ASP A 4 23.87 1.42 17.50
CA ASP A 4 22.85 2.42 17.77
C ASP A 4 22.62 3.15 16.45
N GLU A 5 21.49 2.89 15.80
CA GLU A 5 20.64 3.94 15.23
C GLU A 5 19.49 3.37 14.39
N ILE A 6 18.31 3.95 14.63
CA ILE A 6 17.14 3.99 13.75
C ILE A 6 16.46 2.63 13.65
N VAL A 7 15.28 2.42 14.23
CA VAL A 7 14.02 2.74 13.56
C VAL A 7 12.91 3.02 14.58
N THR A 8 12.71 4.28 14.96
CA THR A 8 11.41 4.77 15.44
C THR A 8 10.55 5.11 14.24
N LEU A 9 10.01 4.08 13.56
CA LEU A 9 8.94 4.28 12.60
C LEU A 9 7.62 4.34 13.37
N PRO A 10 6.85 5.44 13.30
CA PRO A 10 5.49 5.43 13.83
C PRO A 10 4.74 4.31 13.10
N ALA A 11 4.06 3.46 13.88
CA ALA A 11 3.25 2.34 13.40
C ALA A 11 2.30 2.85 12.31
N THR A 12 2.74 2.75 11.06
CA THR A 12 1.99 3.34 9.94
C THR A 12 0.80 2.43 9.73
N PRO A 13 -0.45 2.91 9.86
CA PRO A 13 -1.62 2.06 9.77
C PRO A 13 -1.54 1.21 8.50
N LEU A 14 -1.59 -0.11 8.62
CA LEU A 14 -1.57 -1.05 7.48
C LEU A 14 -2.84 -0.97 6.60
N ALA A 15 -3.63 0.09 6.77
CA ALA A 15 -4.64 0.52 5.83
C ALA A 15 -3.97 1.33 4.71
N LEU A 16 -4.32 1.00 3.47
CA LEU A 16 -3.93 1.80 2.31
C LEU A 16 -5.02 2.83 2.07
N ALA A 17 -4.70 4.13 2.18
CA ALA A 17 -5.64 5.18 1.84
C ALA A 17 -5.89 5.16 0.33
N TYR A 18 -7.17 5.06 -0.05
CA TYR A 18 -7.58 5.17 -1.44
C TYR A 18 -7.91 6.63 -1.75
N PRO A 19 -7.47 7.14 -2.91
CA PRO A 19 -7.85 8.49 -3.32
C PRO A 19 -9.35 8.57 -3.57
N SER A 20 -9.93 9.76 -3.38
CA SER A 20 -11.35 10.03 -3.63
C SER A 20 -11.58 10.58 -5.03
N ALA A 21 -10.59 11.22 -5.65
CA ALA A 21 -10.72 11.77 -6.99
C ALA A 21 -10.86 10.66 -8.05
N PRO A 22 -11.87 10.70 -8.95
CA PRO A 22 -12.14 9.62 -9.92
C PRO A 22 -10.94 9.26 -10.81
N ARG A 23 -10.12 10.26 -11.18
CA ARG A 23 -8.91 10.05 -11.97
C ARG A 23 -7.83 9.28 -11.20
N LEU A 24 -7.66 9.57 -9.91
CA LEU A 24 -6.68 8.89 -9.07
C LEU A 24 -7.16 7.51 -8.63
N GLN A 25 -8.47 7.34 -8.44
CA GLN A 25 -9.10 6.04 -8.21
C GLN A 25 -8.83 5.06 -9.35
N ARG A 26 -8.87 5.51 -10.60
CA ARG A 26 -8.51 4.67 -11.75
C ARG A 26 -7.08 4.11 -11.64
N ILE A 27 -6.13 4.93 -11.17
CA ILE A 27 -4.74 4.51 -10.95
C ILE A 27 -4.68 3.49 -9.81
N ALA A 28 -5.26 3.82 -8.65
CA ALA A 28 -5.29 2.94 -7.48
C ALA A 28 -5.94 1.59 -7.78
N TYR A 29 -7.07 1.60 -8.50
CA TYR A 29 -7.77 0.40 -8.92
C TYR A 29 -6.91 -0.46 -9.85
N ALA A 30 -6.34 0.13 -10.89
CA ALA A 30 -5.49 -0.62 -11.83
C ALA A 30 -4.24 -1.20 -11.16
N LEU A 31 -3.60 -0.47 -10.26
CA LEU A 31 -2.47 -0.96 -9.47
C LEU A 31 -2.86 -2.03 -8.44
N THR A 32 -4.14 -2.08 -8.04
CA THR A 32 -4.69 -3.17 -7.22
C THR A 32 -4.98 -4.42 -8.05
N GLN A 33 -5.53 -4.27 -9.26
CA GLN A 33 -5.82 -5.39 -10.17
C GLN A 33 -4.54 -5.98 -10.76
N THR A 34 -3.57 -5.15 -11.10
CA THR A 34 -2.29 -5.56 -11.67
C THR A 34 -1.14 -4.93 -10.90
N PRO A 35 -0.79 -5.44 -9.70
CA PRO A 35 0.29 -4.88 -8.91
C PRO A 35 1.64 -4.93 -9.65
N ALA A 36 1.81 -5.82 -10.63
CA ALA A 36 3.00 -5.97 -11.47
C ALA A 36 3.12 -4.95 -12.62
N ASP A 37 2.10 -4.12 -12.88
CA ASP A 37 2.05 -3.14 -14.00
C ASP A 37 3.29 -2.22 -14.11
N PRO A 38 4.14 -2.32 -15.15
CA PRO A 38 5.41 -1.61 -15.19
C PRO A 38 5.30 -0.08 -15.39
N ARG A 39 4.10 0.48 -15.59
CA ARG A 39 3.91 1.91 -15.86
C ARG A 39 4.51 2.80 -14.76
N SER A 40 5.30 3.78 -15.20
CA SER A 40 5.84 4.84 -14.34
C SER A 40 4.75 5.82 -13.91
N ALA A 41 5.04 6.65 -12.89
CA ALA A 41 4.13 7.74 -12.51
C ALA A 41 3.86 8.71 -13.66
N GLU A 42 4.80 8.86 -14.60
CA GLU A 42 4.66 9.69 -15.78
C GLU A 42 3.69 9.10 -16.80
N ALA A 43 3.82 7.80 -17.07
CA ALA A 43 2.85 7.08 -17.90
C ALA A 43 1.44 7.13 -17.29
N TRP A 44 1.33 6.99 -15.96
CA TRP A 44 0.05 7.16 -15.27
C TRP A 44 -0.52 8.56 -15.39
N ALA A 45 0.31 9.59 -15.31
CA ALA A 45 -0.11 10.98 -15.47
C ALA A 45 -0.71 11.20 -16.87
N HIS A 46 -0.07 10.65 -17.91
CA HIS A 46 -0.58 10.68 -19.27
C HIS A 46 -1.95 9.97 -19.40
N VAL A 47 -2.10 8.77 -18.84
CA VAL A 47 -3.36 8.00 -18.86
C VAL A 47 -4.54 8.76 -18.25
N VAL A 48 -4.29 9.57 -17.21
CA VAL A 48 -5.36 10.33 -16.53
C VAL A 48 -5.45 11.80 -16.95
N GLY A 49 -4.68 12.20 -17.97
CA GLY A 49 -4.65 13.57 -18.48
C GLY A 49 -4.21 14.58 -17.43
N LEU A 50 -3.17 14.27 -16.67
CA LEU A 50 -2.54 15.16 -15.69
C LEU A 50 -1.04 15.31 -15.98
N SER A 51 -0.45 16.41 -15.55
CA SER A 51 1.02 16.49 -15.48
C SER A 51 1.54 15.61 -14.33
N ARG A 52 2.79 15.11 -14.47
CA ARG A 52 3.45 14.31 -13.43
C ARG A 52 3.46 15.00 -12.06
N ARG A 53 3.72 16.31 -12.04
CA ARG A 53 3.72 17.15 -10.83
C ARG A 53 2.33 17.22 -10.19
N THR A 54 1.28 17.45 -10.99
CA THR A 54 -0.10 17.51 -10.48
C THR A 54 -0.55 16.16 -9.95
N LEU A 55 -0.23 15.08 -10.66
CA LEU A 55 -0.51 13.72 -10.22
C LEU A 55 0.16 13.44 -8.87
N SER A 56 1.48 13.62 -8.78
CA SER A 56 2.23 13.30 -7.56
C SER A 56 1.72 14.10 -6.36
N ARG A 57 1.48 15.40 -6.54
CA ARG A 57 0.98 16.25 -5.45
C ARG A 57 -0.39 15.80 -4.97
N ARG A 58 -1.36 15.61 -5.87
CA ARG A 58 -2.72 15.21 -5.49
C ARG A 58 -2.78 13.81 -4.90
N PHE A 59 -2.01 12.88 -5.46
CA PHE A 59 -1.96 11.52 -4.96
C PHE A 59 -1.38 11.46 -3.54
N VAL A 60 -0.33 12.25 -3.23
CA VAL A 60 0.18 12.38 -1.86
C VAL A 60 -0.84 13.09 -0.95
N GLN A 61 -1.51 14.15 -1.42
CA GLN A 61 -2.51 14.85 -0.62
C GLN A 61 -3.68 13.94 -0.20
N GLU A 62 -4.12 13.04 -1.09
CA GLU A 62 -5.26 12.16 -0.82
C GLU A 62 -4.87 10.84 -0.14
N THR A 63 -3.66 10.32 -0.39
CA THR A 63 -3.25 8.99 0.10
C THR A 63 -2.12 9.00 1.12
N GLY A 64 -1.49 10.16 1.33
CA GLY A 64 -0.28 10.32 2.14
C GLY A 64 0.99 9.73 1.51
N MET A 65 0.92 9.20 0.28
CA MET A 65 2.02 8.47 -0.35
C MET A 65 2.20 8.84 -1.82
N HIS A 66 3.42 8.68 -2.34
CA HIS A 66 3.64 8.69 -3.79
C HIS A 66 3.12 7.39 -4.41
N VAL A 67 2.76 7.42 -5.70
CA VAL A 67 2.23 6.26 -6.45
C VAL A 67 3.11 5.01 -6.32
N THR A 68 4.43 5.16 -6.38
CA THR A 68 5.38 4.04 -6.25
C THR A 68 5.35 3.41 -4.86
N ALA A 69 5.36 4.22 -3.79
CA ALA A 69 5.30 3.75 -2.42
C ALA A 69 3.94 3.09 -2.12
N TRP A 70 2.86 3.72 -2.58
CA TRP A 70 1.50 3.19 -2.48
C TRP A 70 1.38 1.82 -3.13
N ARG A 71 1.97 1.66 -4.32
CA ARG A 71 2.02 0.40 -5.06
C ARG A 71 2.81 -0.67 -4.32
N GLN A 72 3.99 -0.35 -3.80
CA GLN A 72 4.82 -1.29 -3.04
C GLN A 72 4.08 -1.77 -1.79
N ARG A 73 3.42 -0.86 -1.07
CA ARG A 73 2.59 -1.20 0.08
C ARG A 73 1.40 -2.07 -0.31
N ARG A 74 0.75 -1.80 -1.46
CA ARG A 74 -0.34 -2.64 -1.99
C ARG A 74 0.11 -4.06 -2.29
N ARG A 75 1.29 -4.23 -2.92
CA ARG A 75 1.88 -5.56 -3.16
C ARG A 75 2.13 -6.31 -1.87
N LEU A 76 2.68 -5.65 -0.85
CA LEU A 76 2.89 -6.27 0.46
C LEU A 76 1.56 -6.74 1.07
N LEU A 77 0.54 -5.87 1.08
CA LEU A 77 -0.80 -6.23 1.58
C LEU A 77 -1.46 -7.37 0.80
N HIS A 78 -1.15 -7.52 -0.49
CA HIS A 78 -1.64 -8.63 -1.30
C HIS A 78 -0.87 -9.94 -1.04
N ALA A 79 0.43 -9.87 -0.77
CA ALA A 79 1.25 -11.03 -0.46
C ALA A 79 1.03 -11.57 0.95
N LEU A 80 0.71 -10.72 1.94
CA LEU A 80 0.55 -11.12 3.33
C LEU A 80 -0.45 -12.28 3.56
N PRO A 81 -1.67 -12.27 2.98
CA PRO A 81 -2.59 -13.41 3.12
C PRO A 81 -2.09 -14.69 2.44
N LEU A 82 -1.35 -14.58 1.33
CA LEU A 82 -0.77 -15.73 0.62
C LEU A 82 0.34 -16.37 1.43
N LEU A 83 1.18 -15.56 2.07
CA LEU A 83 2.24 -16.01 2.97
C LEU A 83 1.67 -16.60 4.28
N ALA A 84 0.57 -16.02 4.79
CA ALA A 84 -0.13 -16.51 5.97
C ALA A 84 -0.76 -17.90 5.77
N GLN A 85 -1.17 -18.25 4.56
CA GLN A 85 -1.70 -19.57 4.24
C GLN A 85 -0.61 -20.66 4.18
N GLY A 86 0.67 -20.26 4.25
CA GLY A 86 1.79 -21.11 3.89
C GLY A 86 2.59 -21.78 5.00
N ASP A 87 2.57 -21.36 6.29
CA ASP A 87 3.09 -22.22 7.40
C ASP A 87 3.00 -21.69 8.87
N ALA A 88 2.89 -20.41 9.19
CA ALA A 88 2.85 -20.00 10.62
C ALA A 88 2.29 -18.60 10.87
N VAL A 89 0.97 -18.49 10.97
CA VAL A 89 0.27 -17.23 11.32
C VAL A 89 0.49 -16.80 12.78
N SER A 90 1.09 -17.64 13.62
CA SER A 90 1.20 -17.37 15.06
C SER A 90 2.41 -16.50 15.46
N ALA A 91 3.51 -16.53 14.71
CA ALA A 91 4.77 -15.90 15.15
C ALA A 91 5.00 -14.47 14.63
N VAL A 92 4.48 -14.13 13.45
CA VAL A 92 4.77 -12.85 12.77
C VAL A 92 3.93 -11.69 13.32
N THR A 93 2.86 -11.99 14.04
CA THR A 93 1.90 -11.03 14.59
C THR A 93 2.50 -10.15 15.70
N LEU A 94 3.50 -10.65 16.43
CA LEU A 94 4.01 -10.01 17.64
C LEU A 94 5.08 -8.94 17.36
N GLN A 95 5.72 -8.93 16.18
CA GLN A 95 6.81 -8.00 15.86
C GLN A 95 6.42 -6.83 14.95
N LEU A 96 5.25 -6.87 14.29
CA LEU A 96 4.92 -5.92 13.22
C LEU A 96 3.70 -5.02 13.50
N GLY A 97 3.23 -4.95 14.75
CA GLY A 97 2.16 -4.00 15.13
C GLY A 97 0.82 -4.26 14.43
N TYR A 98 0.51 -5.53 14.16
CA TYR A 98 -0.63 -5.98 13.37
C TYR A 98 -1.94 -6.12 14.17
N ALA A 99 -2.32 -5.14 14.99
CA ALA A 99 -3.59 -5.21 15.71
C ALA A 99 -4.86 -5.21 14.81
N ASN A 100 -4.72 -5.04 13.49
CA ASN A 100 -5.86 -4.90 12.57
C ASN A 100 -6.00 -6.02 11.52
N ILE A 101 -4.97 -6.82 11.21
CA ILE A 101 -5.09 -7.80 10.11
C ILE A 101 -6.04 -8.96 10.45
N SER A 102 -5.95 -9.51 11.65
CA SER A 102 -6.83 -10.62 12.06
C SER A 102 -8.30 -10.20 12.13
N ALA A 103 -8.57 -8.96 12.58
CA ALA A 103 -9.93 -8.41 12.61
C ALA A 103 -10.52 -8.20 11.21
N PHE A 104 -9.68 -7.88 10.22
CA PHE A 104 -10.11 -7.65 8.84
C PHE A 104 -10.33 -8.95 8.05
N ILE A 105 -9.47 -9.96 8.22
CA ILE A 105 -9.65 -11.28 7.58
C ILE A 105 -10.90 -11.98 8.12
N THR A 106 -11.19 -11.84 9.41
CA THR A 106 -12.40 -12.39 10.03
C THR A 106 -13.67 -11.76 9.46
N ARG A 107 -13.64 -10.46 9.10
CA ARG A 107 -14.79 -9.75 8.53
C ARG A 107 -15.07 -10.02 7.05
N PHE A 108 -14.14 -10.61 6.28
CA PHE A 108 -14.35 -10.91 4.85
C PHE A 108 -14.85 -12.35 4.60
N ARG A 109 -15.05 -13.13 5.67
CA ARG A 109 -15.57 -14.51 5.61
C ARG A 109 -17.04 -14.63 6.02
N GLN A 110 -17.79 -13.53 6.09
CA GLN A 110 -19.25 -13.54 6.28
C GLN A 110 -19.95 -12.67 5.24
#